data_AF-A0A955AVD6-F1
#
_entry.id   AF-A0A955AVD6-F1
#
_cell.length_a   1.000
_cell.length_b   1.000
_cell.length_c   1.000
_cell.angle_alpha   90.00
_cell.angle_beta   90.00
_cell.angle_gamma   90.00
#
_symmetry.space_group_name_H-M   'P 1'
#
loop_
_entity.id
_entity.type
_entity.pdbx_description
1 polymer ?
#
loop_
_entity_poly.entity_id
_entity_poly.type
_entity_poly.pdbx_seq_one_letter_code
_entity_poly.pdbx_strand_id
1 'polypeptide(L)'
;MKAFISLAASLAFLLSLPNTGWSDEAAVRQTLEKYIAAFNSKDLKAVASTWAANGVHIDRESGARTEGRDAIMADIKSAFEQQPALRLAGRIDQIRLLKSDVATVEGETSVG
;
A
#
# COMPACT_ATOMS: atom_id res chain seq x y z
N MET A 1 -10.62 27.02 -5.03
CA MET A 1 -9.91 26.45 -3.86
C MET A 1 -9.34 25.11 -4.28
N LYS A 2 -8.00 24.98 -4.38
CA LYS A 2 -7.33 23.74 -4.77
C LYS A 2 -7.10 22.92 -3.50
N ALA A 3 -7.94 21.92 -3.25
CA ALA A 3 -7.73 20.98 -2.15
C ALA A 3 -6.60 20.03 -2.58
N PHE A 4 -5.43 20.19 -1.97
CA PHE A 4 -4.35 19.22 -2.04
C PHE A 4 -4.76 18.04 -1.15
N ILE A 5 -5.28 16.97 -1.76
CA ILE A 5 -5.64 15.74 -1.04
C ILE A 5 -4.33 15.00 -0.76
N SER A 6 -3.84 15.11 0.48
CA SER A 6 -2.59 14.50 0.90
C SER A 6 -2.89 13.10 1.45
N LEU A 7 -3.10 12.13 0.55
CA LEU A 7 -3.28 10.74 0.97
C LEU A 7 -1.93 10.14 1.37
N ALA A 8 -1.52 10.41 2.61
CA ALA A 8 -0.41 9.76 3.27
C ALA A 8 -0.91 8.50 3.99
N ALA A 9 -1.05 7.39 3.28
CA ALA A 9 -1.41 6.10 3.87
C ALA A 9 -0.23 5.56 4.69
N SER A 10 -0.43 5.36 5.99
CA SER A 10 0.44 4.49 6.78
C SER A 10 0.07 3.04 6.47
N LEU A 11 0.84 2.40 5.60
CA LEU A 11 0.58 1.06 5.11
C LEU A 11 1.15 0.01 6.09
N ALA A 12 0.33 -0.48 7.01
CA ALA A 12 0.69 -1.63 7.85
C ALA A 12 0.40 -2.93 7.07
N PHE A 13 1.43 -3.47 6.42
CA PHE A 13 1.32 -4.66 5.57
C PHE A 13 1.81 -5.92 6.30
N LEU A 14 0.91 -6.88 6.54
CA LEU A 14 1.27 -8.22 7.02
C LEU A 14 1.42 -9.17 5.82
N LEU A 15 2.61 -9.23 5.23
CA LEU A 15 2.98 -10.17 4.17
C LEU A 15 3.60 -11.43 4.76
N SER A 16 2.97 -12.60 4.62
CA SER A 16 3.65 -13.88 4.90
C SER A 16 4.47 -14.28 3.67
N LEU A 17 5.79 -14.09 3.74
CA LEU A 17 6.74 -14.45 2.67
C LEU A 17 7.48 -15.76 3.04
N PRO A 18 7.71 -16.67 2.07
CA PRO A 18 8.53 -17.85 2.31
C PRO A 18 10.00 -17.46 2.61
N ASN A 19 10.55 -18.08 3.66
CA ASN A 19 11.83 -17.76 4.27
C ASN A 19 13.05 -18.16 3.41
N THR A 20 13.82 -17.18 2.92
CA THR A 20 15.19 -17.35 2.38
C THR A 20 16.00 -16.10 2.68
N GLY A 21 17.04 -16.22 3.52
CA GLY A 21 17.76 -15.07 4.12
C GLY A 21 18.73 -14.30 3.21
N TRP A 22 19.12 -13.11 3.73
CA TRP A 22 19.86 -11.95 3.16
C TRP A 22 19.05 -11.15 2.12
N SER A 23 18.12 -10.24 2.38
CA SER A 23 17.71 -9.42 3.53
C SER A 23 16.21 -9.12 3.37
N ASP A 24 15.39 -9.44 4.37
CA ASP A 24 13.93 -9.31 4.27
C ASP A 24 13.49 -7.85 4.04
N GLU A 25 14.31 -6.86 4.40
CA GLU A 25 14.02 -5.46 4.08
C GLU A 25 14.06 -5.17 2.57
N ALA A 26 15.01 -5.75 1.84
CA ALA A 26 15.11 -5.54 0.39
C ALA A 26 13.88 -6.13 -0.33
N ALA A 27 13.40 -7.28 0.13
CA ALA A 27 12.16 -7.90 -0.37
C ALA A 27 10.93 -7.03 -0.06
N VAL A 28 10.87 -6.45 1.14
CA VAL A 28 9.81 -5.49 1.53
C VAL A 28 9.85 -4.25 0.65
N ARG A 29 11.03 -3.64 0.42
CA ARG A 29 11.21 -2.49 -0.48
C ARG A 29 10.74 -2.81 -1.89
N GLN A 30 11.20 -3.94 -2.44
CA GLN A 30 10.80 -4.36 -3.77
C GLN A 30 9.28 -4.60 -3.88
N THR A 31 8.65 -5.12 -2.83
CA THR A 31 7.19 -5.31 -2.81
C THR A 31 6.45 -3.98 -2.86
N LEU A 32 6.92 -2.96 -2.14
CA LEU A 32 6.34 -1.62 -2.16
C LEU A 32 6.57 -0.91 -3.50
N GLU A 33 7.73 -1.08 -4.13
CA GLU A 33 8.00 -0.58 -5.48
C GLU A 33 7.05 -1.21 -6.51
N LYS A 34 6.85 -2.54 -6.42
CA LYS A 34 5.88 -3.26 -7.26
C LYS A 34 4.45 -2.78 -7.02
N TYR A 35 4.08 -2.48 -5.77
CA TYR A 35 2.78 -1.90 -5.44
C TYR A 35 2.57 -0.56 -6.13
N ILE A 36 3.53 0.37 -6.01
CA ILE A 36 3.47 1.69 -6.62
C ILE A 36 3.41 1.58 -8.15
N ALA A 37 4.22 0.71 -8.74
CA ALA A 37 4.20 0.47 -10.19
C ALA A 37 2.84 -0.07 -10.66
N ALA A 38 2.28 -1.05 -9.97
CA ALA A 38 0.97 -1.63 -10.26
C ALA A 38 -0.17 -0.61 -10.09
N PHE A 39 -0.12 0.21 -9.05
CA PHE A 39 -1.09 1.28 -8.83
C PHE A 39 -1.04 2.29 -9.98
N ASN A 40 0.16 2.75 -10.36
CA ASN A 40 0.35 3.75 -11.41
C ASN A 40 0.02 3.24 -12.81
N SER A 41 0.11 1.92 -13.05
CA SER A 41 -0.36 1.28 -14.28
C SER A 41 -1.85 0.91 -14.25
N LYS A 42 -2.54 1.14 -13.13
CA LYS A 42 -3.93 0.72 -12.87
C LYS A 42 -4.15 -0.79 -12.98
N ASP A 43 -3.12 -1.58 -12.71
CA ASP A 43 -3.23 -3.04 -12.65
C ASP A 43 -3.86 -3.46 -11.32
N LEU A 44 -5.19 -3.41 -11.26
CA LEU A 44 -5.96 -3.77 -10.07
C LEU A 44 -5.69 -5.22 -9.60
N LYS A 45 -5.33 -6.13 -10.51
CA LYS A 45 -5.03 -7.52 -10.15
C LYS A 45 -3.70 -7.59 -9.41
N ALA A 46 -2.67 -6.90 -9.91
CA ALA A 46 -1.38 -6.81 -9.24
C ALA A 46 -1.49 -6.07 -7.90
N VAL A 47 -2.24 -4.97 -7.82
CA VAL A 47 -2.52 -4.28 -6.56
C VAL A 47 -3.21 -5.22 -5.57
N ALA A 48 -4.27 -5.94 -5.97
CA ALA A 48 -4.98 -6.88 -5.11
C ALA A 48 -4.08 -8.00 -4.58
N SER A 49 -3.10 -8.45 -5.37
CA SER A 49 -2.17 -9.53 -4.99
C SER A 49 -1.28 -9.19 -3.80
N THR A 50 -1.08 -7.89 -3.55
CA THR A 50 -0.25 -7.43 -2.43
C THR A 50 -1.05 -7.49 -1.13
N TRP A 51 -2.35 -7.17 -1.16
CA TRP A 51 -3.19 -7.11 0.03
C TRP A 51 -3.48 -8.51 0.60
N ALA A 52 -3.40 -8.68 1.92
CA ALA A 52 -3.94 -9.88 2.57
C ALA A 52 -5.47 -9.99 2.35
N ALA A 53 -6.01 -11.20 2.31
CA ALA A 53 -7.46 -11.40 2.08
C ALA A 53 -8.31 -10.67 3.14
N ASN A 54 -7.84 -10.67 4.39
CA ASN A 54 -8.39 -9.97 5.54
C ASN A 54 -7.60 -8.68 5.88
N GLY A 55 -6.96 -8.05 4.88
CA GLY A 55 -6.22 -6.81 5.07
C GLY A 55 -7.11 -5.67 5.57
N VAL A 56 -6.52 -4.71 6.26
CA VAL A 56 -7.23 -3.54 6.77
C VAL A 56 -6.49 -2.29 6.29
N HIS A 57 -7.24 -1.37 5.70
CA HIS A 57 -6.79 -0.03 5.39
C HIS A 57 -7.43 0.95 6.38
N ILE A 58 -6.62 1.87 6.92
CA ILE A 58 -7.09 2.98 7.73
C ILE A 58 -6.69 4.26 7.02
N ASP A 59 -7.69 5.04 6.63
CA ASP A 59 -7.48 6.35 6.05
C ASP A 59 -6.89 7.29 7.11
N ARG A 60 -5.75 7.91 6.79
CA ARG A 60 -5.00 8.72 7.76
C ARG A 60 -5.72 10.03 8.12
N GLU A 61 -6.47 10.62 7.20
CA GLU A 61 -7.13 11.91 7.43
C GLU A 61 -8.43 11.75 8.23
N SER A 62 -9.26 10.81 7.84
CA SER A 62 -10.59 10.58 8.42
C SER A 62 -10.61 9.52 9.54
N GLY A 63 -9.60 8.64 9.59
CA GLY A 63 -9.61 7.45 10.45
C GLY A 63 -10.58 6.36 9.98
N ALA A 64 -11.19 6.50 8.80
CA ALA A 64 -12.10 5.51 8.25
C ALA A 64 -11.37 4.17 8.03
N ARG A 65 -12.06 3.08 8.36
CA ARG A 65 -11.51 1.73 8.31
C ARG A 65 -12.21 0.91 7.23
N THR A 66 -11.43 0.41 6.28
CA THR A 66 -11.89 -0.52 5.23
C THR A 66 -11.27 -1.89 5.49
N GLU A 67 -12.11 -2.92 5.61
CA GLU A 67 -11.67 -4.28 5.93
C GLU A 67 -11.92 -5.24 4.77
N GLY A 68 -10.94 -6.10 4.51
CA GLY A 68 -10.98 -7.10 3.45
C GLY A 68 -10.44 -6.57 2.13
N ARG A 69 -9.70 -7.43 1.43
CA ARG A 69 -9.10 -7.12 0.13
C ARG A 69 -10.12 -6.57 -0.86
N ASP A 70 -11.30 -7.19 -0.95
CA ASP A 70 -12.31 -6.84 -1.94
C ASP A 70 -12.85 -5.42 -1.72
N ALA A 71 -13.08 -5.02 -0.46
CA ALA A 71 -13.52 -3.68 -0.13
C ALA A 71 -12.44 -2.63 -0.43
N ILE A 72 -11.18 -2.92 -0.07
CA ILE A 72 -10.03 -2.05 -0.38
C ILE A 72 -9.88 -1.87 -1.90
N MET A 73 -10.05 -2.95 -2.68
CA MET A 73 -9.97 -2.87 -4.14
C MET A 73 -11.14 -2.11 -4.76
N ALA A 74 -12.33 -2.16 -4.16
CA ALA A 74 -13.47 -1.35 -4.58
C ALA A 74 -13.19 0.15 -4.37
N ASP A 75 -12.61 0.53 -3.22
CA ASP A 75 -12.23 1.91 -2.92
C ASP A 75 -11.17 2.42 -3.92
N ILE A 76 -10.12 1.62 -4.18
CA ILE A 76 -9.07 1.97 -5.15
C ILE A 76 -9.65 2.12 -6.57
N LYS A 77 -10.55 1.22 -6.98
CA LYS A 77 -11.22 1.32 -8.28
C LYS A 77 -12.04 2.60 -8.38
N SER A 78 -12.79 2.96 -7.34
CA SER A 78 -13.56 4.21 -7.31
C SER A 78 -12.64 5.43 -7.40
N ALA A 79 -11.50 5.43 -6.71
CA ALA A 79 -10.52 6.50 -6.80
C ALA A 79 -9.97 6.69 -8.23
N PHE A 80 -9.70 5.60 -8.96
CA PHE A 80 -9.27 5.68 -10.36
C PHE A 80 -10.36 6.17 -11.33
N GLU A 81 -11.62 5.90 -11.03
CA GLU A 81 -12.77 6.40 -11.81
C GLU A 81 -12.98 7.90 -11.57
N GLN A 82 -12.84 8.35 -10.31
CA GLN A 82 -12.97 9.75 -9.94
C GLN A 82 -11.79 10.60 -10.43
N GLN A 83 -10.58 10.06 -10.38
CA GLN A 83 -9.35 10.73 -10.83
C GLN A 83 -8.55 9.84 -11.78
N PRO A 84 -8.84 9.85 -13.09
CA PRO A 84 -8.14 8.99 -14.06
C PRO A 84 -6.63 9.26 -14.17
N ALA A 85 -6.17 10.45 -13.80
CA ALA A 85 -4.76 10.81 -13.78
C ALA A 85 -4.03 10.42 -12.48
N LEU A 86 -4.74 9.86 -11.49
CA LEU A 86 -4.22 9.54 -10.16
C LEU A 86 -2.93 8.73 -10.24
N ARG A 87 -1.92 9.18 -9.50
CA ARG A 87 -0.63 8.52 -9.29
C ARG A 87 -0.33 8.45 -7.82
N LEU A 88 0.32 7.36 -7.42
CA LEU A 88 0.88 7.16 -6.10
C LEU A 88 2.40 7.36 -6.16
N ALA A 89 2.92 8.10 -5.19
CA ALA A 89 4.34 8.12 -4.84
C ALA A 89 4.49 7.72 -3.38
N GLY A 90 5.64 7.13 -3.04
CA GLY A 90 5.93 6.69 -1.68
C GLY A 90 7.42 6.82 -1.35
N ARG A 91 7.70 7.12 -0.09
CA ARG A 91 9.03 7.14 0.51
C ARG A 91 9.01 6.26 1.75
N ILE A 92 10.04 5.43 1.88
CA ILE A 92 10.22 4.55 3.05
C ILE A 92 11.22 5.20 3.99
N ASP A 93 10.83 5.34 5.25
CA ASP A 93 11.63 6.01 6.29
C ASP A 93 12.30 4.97 7.15
N GLN A 94 11.53 3.96 7.54
CA GLN A 94 12.02 2.86 8.35
C GLN A 94 11.33 1.55 7.95
N ILE A 95 12.12 0.48 7.92
CA ILE A 95 11.62 -0.89 7.93
C ILE A 95 12.08 -1.53 9.23
N ARG A 96 11.19 -2.25 9.89
CA ARG A 96 11.51 -3.03 11.08
C ARG A 96 10.97 -4.44 10.91
N LEU A 97 11.87 -5.41 10.83
CA LEU A 97 11.51 -6.83 10.85
C LEU A 97 11.09 -7.19 12.28
N LEU A 98 9.86 -7.68 12.45
CA LEU A 98 9.34 -8.13 13.75
C LEU A 98 9.61 -9.63 13.95
N LYS A 99 9.52 -10.40 12.87
CA LYS A 99 9.88 -11.82 12.77
C LYS A 99 10.22 -12.16 11.32
N SER A 100 10.62 -13.41 11.05
CA SER A 100 11.08 -13.86 9.73
C SER A 100 10.08 -13.64 8.58
N ASP A 101 8.79 -13.51 8.89
CA ASP A 101 7.71 -13.34 7.92
C ASP A 101 6.83 -12.12 8.22
N VAL A 102 7.25 -11.20 9.10
CA VAL A 102 6.47 -9.98 9.38
C VAL A 102 7.41 -8.80 9.58
N ALA A 103 7.08 -7.70 8.90
CA ALA A 103 7.75 -6.42 9.02
C ALA A 103 6.73 -5.29 9.20
N THR A 104 7.15 -4.20 9.82
CA THR A 104 6.44 -2.92 9.79
C THR A 104 7.22 -1.95 8.92
N VAL A 105 6.51 -1.17 8.12
CA VAL A 105 7.08 -0.12 7.28
C VAL A 105 6.48 1.21 7.69
N GLU A 106 7.34 2.16 7.98
CA GLU A 106 6.99 3.55 8.21
C GLU A 106 7.50 4.39 7.04
N GLY A 107 6.68 5.35 6.63
CA GLY A 107 6.97 6.17 5.46
C GLY A 107 5.83 7.14 5.18
N GLU A 108 5.99 7.81 4.04
CA GLU A 108 5.03 8.78 3.53
C GLU A 108 4.57 8.36 2.15
N THR A 109 3.29 8.59 1.86
CA THR A 109 2.76 8.49 0.51
C THR A 109 2.10 9.80 0.12
N SER A 110 2.03 10.04 -1.17
CA SER A 110 1.25 11.13 -1.74
C SER A 110 0.51 10.62 -2.96
N VAL A 111 -0.73 11.09 -3.14
CA VAL A 111 -1.49 10.86 -4.36
C VAL A 111 -1.74 12.18 -5.08
N GLY A 112 -1.63 12.18 -6.40
CA GLY A 112 -1.75 13.38 -7.24
C GLY A 112 -2.18 13.07 -8.67
#